data_AF-A0A7S1WPA1-F1
#
_entry.id   AF-A0A7S1WPA1-F1
#
_cell.length_a   1.000
_cell.length_b   1.000
_cell.length_c   1.000
_cell.angle_alpha   90.00
_cell.angle_beta   90.00
_cell.angle_gamma   90.00
#
_symmetry.space_group_name_H-M   'P 1'
#
loop_
_entity.id
_entity.type
_entity.pdbx_description
1 polymer ?
#
loop_
_entity_poly.entity_id
_entity_poly.type
_entity_poly.pdbx_seq_one_letter_code
_entity_poly.pdbx_strand_id
1 'polypeptide(L)'
;AVSTATPELPQAAQMAAISAAAGAGAAPARPGALAPTGQLEPPIRGGINFHAAMHSKQEWKTYMDGPAVALEQFLYTANPAYLEKNCVVCDTPRNGIRNHITSVNHWKKLWLKIPSSLPSPQDVVNWEKPWVESIPTQRGPYLFNHLTGEQGYREGPAA
;
A
#
# COMPACT_ATOMS: atom_id res chain seq x y z
N ALA A 1 -2.01 63.34 0.88
CA ALA A 1 -0.67 62.75 0.80
C ALA A 1 -0.33 62.09 2.13
N VAL A 2 -0.53 60.78 2.24
CA VAL A 2 0.23 59.88 3.13
C VAL A 2 0.20 58.53 2.40
N SER A 3 1.38 58.04 2.06
CA SER A 3 1.64 56.80 1.35
C SER A 3 2.70 56.07 2.16
N THR A 4 2.47 54.80 2.48
CA THR A 4 3.47 53.72 2.69
C THR A 4 2.70 52.46 3.08
N ALA A 5 2.36 51.58 2.13
CA ALA A 5 3.21 50.54 1.54
C ALA A 5 3.54 49.41 2.54
N THR A 6 2.79 48.31 2.42
CA THR A 6 2.99 47.03 3.11
C THR A 6 4.07 46.22 2.37
N PRO A 7 5.03 45.59 3.08
CA PRO A 7 6.13 44.87 2.44
C PRO A 7 5.71 43.51 1.88
N GLU A 8 6.19 43.27 0.65
CA GLU A 8 6.16 42.06 -0.15
C GLU A 8 7.08 40.98 0.47
N LEU A 9 6.60 39.74 0.57
CA LEU A 9 7.39 38.60 1.03
C LEU A 9 8.33 38.09 -0.09
N PRO A 10 9.60 37.77 0.21
CA PRO A 10 10.56 37.32 -0.80
C PRO A 10 10.25 35.91 -1.33
N GLN A 11 10.25 35.81 -2.65
CA GLN A 11 10.25 34.59 -3.43
C GLN A 11 11.66 33.98 -3.44
N ALA A 12 11.89 32.90 -2.69
CA ALA A 12 13.14 32.14 -2.75
C ALA A 12 12.96 30.67 -2.32
N ALA A 13 12.96 29.77 -3.30
CA ALA A 13 13.41 28.37 -3.23
C ALA A 13 13.37 27.82 -4.68
N GLN A 14 14.30 28.25 -5.54
CA GLN A 14 15.53 27.52 -5.88
C GLN A 14 15.33 26.00 -6.02
N MET A 15 15.44 25.59 -7.28
CA MET A 15 15.61 24.23 -7.73
C MET A 15 16.85 23.60 -7.11
N ALA A 16 16.70 22.40 -6.57
CA ALA A 16 17.80 21.46 -6.40
C ALA A 16 17.39 20.13 -7.02
N ALA A 17 18.15 19.72 -8.03
CA ALA A 17 18.08 18.43 -8.66
C ALA A 17 18.29 17.33 -7.62
N ILE A 18 17.38 16.36 -7.59
CA ILE A 18 17.60 15.08 -6.94
C ILE A 18 17.94 14.05 -8.01
N SER A 19 19.16 13.55 -7.90
CA SER A 19 19.77 12.49 -8.66
C SER A 19 18.81 11.32 -8.88
N ALA A 20 18.71 10.91 -10.14
CA ALA A 20 18.14 9.62 -10.52
C ALA A 20 19.05 8.50 -9.98
N ALA A 21 18.74 7.98 -8.80
CA ALA A 21 19.21 6.67 -8.41
C ALA A 21 18.38 5.65 -9.19
N ALA A 22 19.01 5.05 -10.20
CA ALA A 22 18.51 3.84 -10.85
C ALA A 22 18.48 2.71 -9.82
N GLY A 23 17.39 2.63 -9.05
CA GLY A 23 17.08 1.46 -8.26
C GLY A 23 16.75 0.33 -9.24
N ALA A 24 17.57 -0.71 -9.21
CA ALA A 24 17.28 -1.97 -9.88
C ALA A 24 15.83 -2.35 -9.58
N GLY A 25 14.98 -2.30 -10.61
CA GLY A 25 13.59 -2.72 -10.50
C GLY A 25 13.59 -4.17 -10.07
N ALA A 26 13.32 -4.42 -8.79
CA ALA A 26 12.87 -5.72 -8.35
C ALA A 26 11.64 -6.02 -9.21
N ALA A 27 11.78 -7.00 -10.11
CA ALA A 27 10.68 -7.44 -10.95
C ALA A 27 9.47 -7.70 -10.05
N PRO A 28 8.25 -7.28 -10.45
CA PRO A 28 7.06 -7.63 -9.69
C PRO A 28 7.06 -9.16 -9.52
N ALA A 29 7.03 -9.61 -8.26
CA ALA A 29 6.97 -11.03 -7.94
C ALA A 29 5.85 -11.67 -8.78
N ARG A 30 6.13 -12.81 -9.41
CA ARG A 30 5.14 -13.55 -10.21
C ARG A 30 3.84 -13.67 -9.40
N PRO A 31 2.68 -13.25 -9.93
CA PRO A 31 1.41 -13.47 -9.25
C PRO A 31 1.13 -14.98 -9.27
N GLY A 32 1.39 -15.68 -8.16
CA GLY A 32 1.24 -17.14 -8.22
C GLY A 32 1.17 -17.89 -6.91
N ALA A 33 1.96 -17.51 -5.92
CA ALA A 33 1.99 -18.12 -4.60
C ALA A 33 2.30 -17.04 -3.58
N LEU A 34 1.65 -17.08 -2.41
CA LEU A 34 2.12 -16.28 -1.28
C LEU A 34 3.57 -16.67 -1.01
N ALA A 35 4.43 -15.68 -0.73
CA ALA A 35 5.77 -16.00 -0.27
C ALA A 35 5.66 -16.98 0.91
N PRO A 36 6.47 -18.06 0.94
CA PRO A 36 6.42 -19.02 2.02
C PRO A 36 6.56 -18.28 3.35
N THR A 37 5.75 -18.67 4.32
CA THR A 37 5.60 -18.08 5.66
C THR A 37 6.91 -17.96 6.48
N GLY A 38 8.05 -18.35 5.90
CA GLY A 38 9.39 -18.19 6.45
C GLY A 38 10.09 -16.85 6.13
N GLN A 39 9.56 -16.00 5.24
CA GLN A 39 10.03 -14.61 5.15
C GLN A 39 9.41 -13.79 6.29
N LEU A 40 10.15 -13.68 7.39
CA LEU A 40 9.74 -12.95 8.60
C LEU A 40 9.78 -11.43 8.43
N GLU A 41 10.42 -10.94 7.37
CA GLU A 41 10.61 -9.51 7.15
C GLU A 41 9.74 -8.98 6.01
N PRO A 42 8.98 -7.90 6.26
CA PRO A 42 8.26 -7.20 5.21
C PRO A 42 9.21 -6.67 4.14
N PRO A 43 8.77 -6.62 2.87
CA PRO A 43 9.60 -6.17 1.77
C PRO A 43 9.98 -4.69 1.92
N ILE A 44 11.17 -4.36 1.45
CA ILE A 44 11.64 -2.97 1.28
C ILE A 44 11.36 -2.56 -0.16
N ARG A 45 10.68 -1.42 -0.37
CA ARG A 45 10.34 -0.92 -1.71
C ARG A 45 10.80 0.51 -1.87
N GLY A 46 11.63 0.76 -2.88
CA GLY A 46 12.23 2.07 -3.10
C GLY A 46 13.09 2.56 -1.93
N GLY A 47 13.74 1.64 -1.21
CA GLY A 47 14.51 1.95 0.01
C GLY A 47 13.66 2.23 1.26
N ILE A 48 12.33 2.10 1.16
CA ILE A 48 11.39 2.36 2.25
C ILE A 48 10.93 1.01 2.81
N ASN A 49 11.09 0.82 4.12
CA ASN A 49 10.50 -0.31 4.85
C ASN A 49 9.10 0.05 5.37
N PHE A 50 8.34 -0.95 5.83
CA PHE A 50 6.95 -0.70 6.28
C PHE A 50 6.86 0.29 7.45
N HIS A 51 7.84 0.30 8.37
CA HIS A 51 7.85 1.22 9.50
C HIS A 51 7.91 2.67 9.01
N ALA A 52 8.88 2.98 8.14
CA ALA A 52 9.03 4.31 7.53
C ALA A 52 7.75 4.70 6.76
N ALA A 53 7.27 3.79 5.90
CA ALA A 53 6.04 3.98 5.13
C ALA A 53 4.82 4.33 6.01
N MET A 54 4.70 3.71 7.18
CA MET A 54 3.59 4.00 8.09
C MET A 54 3.71 5.38 8.75
N HIS A 55 4.91 5.89 9.01
CA HIS A 55 5.11 7.20 9.64
C HIS A 55 4.93 8.39 8.70
N SER A 56 5.02 8.19 7.39
CA SER A 56 4.89 9.27 6.40
C SER A 56 3.93 8.89 5.28
N LYS A 57 2.86 9.68 5.11
CA LYS A 57 1.90 9.49 4.00
C LYS A 57 2.56 9.51 2.62
N GLN A 58 3.65 10.27 2.45
CA GLN A 58 4.35 10.32 1.18
C GLN A 58 5.11 9.02 0.92
N GLU A 59 5.77 8.50 1.94
CA GLU A 59 6.47 7.21 1.90
C GLU A 59 5.47 6.05 1.74
N TRP A 60 4.32 6.10 2.43
CA TRP A 60 3.21 5.17 2.24
C TRP A 60 2.80 5.06 0.78
N LYS A 61 2.57 6.20 0.13
CA LYS A 61 2.19 6.23 -1.28
C LYS A 61 3.25 5.54 -2.13
N THR A 62 4.53 5.89 -1.97
CA THR A 62 5.63 5.26 -2.71
C THR A 62 5.72 3.76 -2.45
N TYR A 63 5.55 3.34 -1.20
CA TYR A 63 5.65 1.95 -0.76
C TYR A 63 4.51 1.08 -1.31
N MET A 64 3.29 1.62 -1.36
CA MET A 64 2.07 0.87 -1.74
C MET A 64 1.64 1.04 -3.20
N ASP A 65 2.18 2.01 -3.95
CA ASP A 65 1.73 2.28 -5.32
C ASP A 65 1.87 1.05 -6.23
N GLY A 66 3.04 0.41 -6.22
CA GLY A 66 3.30 -0.81 -7.00
C GLY A 66 2.35 -1.96 -6.64
N PRO A 67 2.29 -2.38 -5.35
CA PRO A 67 1.33 -3.37 -4.89
C PRO A 67 -0.13 -3.08 -5.27
N ALA A 68 -0.57 -1.84 -5.14
CA ALA A 68 -1.94 -1.45 -5.41
C ALA A 68 -2.28 -1.51 -6.92
N VAL A 69 -1.32 -1.16 -7.79
CA VAL A 69 -1.44 -1.37 -9.24
C VAL A 69 -1.58 -2.86 -9.57
N ALA A 70 -0.73 -3.69 -8.97
CA ALA A 70 -0.76 -5.13 -9.20
C ALA A 70 -2.07 -5.77 -8.73
N LEU A 71 -2.60 -5.36 -7.58
CA LEU A 71 -3.91 -5.82 -7.08
C LEU A 71 -5.03 -5.39 -8.03
N GLU A 72 -5.02 -4.13 -8.48
CA GLU A 72 -6.01 -3.60 -9.39
C GLU A 72 -6.06 -4.40 -10.71
N GLN A 73 -4.90 -4.63 -11.32
CA GLN A 73 -4.77 -5.45 -12.53
C GLN A 73 -5.26 -6.87 -12.31
N PHE A 74 -4.88 -7.48 -11.18
CA PHE A 74 -5.35 -8.81 -10.81
C PHE A 74 -6.87 -8.88 -10.74
N LEU A 75 -7.51 -7.92 -10.07
CA LEU A 75 -8.96 -7.88 -9.92
C LEU A 75 -9.68 -7.68 -11.26
N TYR A 76 -9.16 -6.82 -12.14
CA TYR A 76 -9.72 -6.65 -13.49
C TYR A 76 -9.71 -7.94 -14.31
N THR A 77 -8.75 -8.84 -14.09
CA THR A 77 -8.66 -10.10 -14.84
C THR A 77 -9.38 -11.25 -14.13
N ALA A 78 -9.21 -11.39 -12.81
CA ALA A 78 -9.63 -12.57 -12.06
C ALA A 78 -11.00 -12.44 -11.38
N ASN A 79 -11.40 -11.22 -10.97
CA ASN A 79 -12.70 -11.00 -10.32
C ASN A 79 -13.17 -9.53 -10.46
N PRO A 80 -13.69 -9.12 -11.64
CA PRO A 80 -14.10 -7.74 -11.90
C PRO A 80 -15.24 -7.26 -10.97
N ALA A 81 -16.17 -8.15 -10.63
CA ALA A 81 -17.29 -7.85 -9.73
C ALA A 81 -16.80 -7.45 -8.32
N TYR A 82 -15.58 -7.85 -7.95
CA TYR A 82 -15.00 -7.46 -6.68
C TYR A 82 -14.59 -5.98 -6.66
N LEU A 83 -14.37 -5.32 -7.81
CA LEU A 83 -13.95 -3.91 -7.85
C LEU A 83 -14.94 -2.97 -7.13
N GLU A 84 -16.24 -3.30 -7.14
CA GLU A 84 -17.31 -2.53 -6.51
C GLU A 84 -17.46 -2.80 -4.99
N LYS A 85 -16.74 -3.78 -4.44
CA LYS A 85 -16.82 -4.12 -3.01
C LYS A 85 -16.16 -3.05 -2.13
N ASN A 86 -16.69 -2.90 -0.92
CA ASN A 86 -16.10 -2.04 0.10
C ASN A 86 -14.72 -2.56 0.49
N CYS A 87 -13.78 -1.65 0.75
CA CYS A 87 -12.49 -2.03 1.32
C CYS A 87 -12.66 -2.44 2.78
N VAL A 88 -12.07 -3.57 3.19
CA VAL A 88 -12.17 -4.07 4.58
C VAL A 88 -11.60 -3.09 5.61
N VAL A 89 -10.61 -2.27 5.24
CA VAL A 89 -10.00 -1.27 6.13
C VAL A 89 -10.88 -0.03 6.26
N CYS A 90 -11.46 0.44 5.13
CA CYS A 90 -12.16 1.71 5.08
C CYS A 90 -13.66 1.61 5.34
N ASP A 91 -14.24 0.45 5.08
CA ASP A 91 -15.68 0.15 5.11
C ASP A 91 -16.52 1.11 4.24
N THR A 92 -15.95 1.51 3.11
CA THR A 92 -16.59 2.40 2.13
C THR A 92 -16.37 1.89 0.71
N PRO A 93 -17.27 2.25 -0.23
CA PRO A 93 -17.03 2.02 -1.65
C PRO A 93 -15.71 2.66 -2.09
N ARG A 94 -15.06 2.05 -3.07
CA ARG A 94 -13.73 2.45 -3.55
C ARG A 94 -13.80 2.88 -5.01
N ASN A 95 -13.35 4.10 -5.29
CA ASN A 95 -13.25 4.64 -6.65
C ASN A 95 -11.86 4.32 -7.22
N GLY A 96 -11.70 3.10 -7.72
CA GLY A 96 -10.41 2.55 -8.16
C GLY A 96 -9.56 2.05 -6.99
N ILE A 97 -8.93 0.89 -7.17
CA ILE A 97 -8.17 0.19 -6.13
C ILE A 97 -6.89 0.95 -5.81
N ARG A 98 -6.13 1.33 -6.84
CA ARG A 98 -4.85 2.04 -6.68
C ARG A 98 -5.04 3.37 -5.98
N ASN A 99 -5.98 4.18 -6.47
CA ASN A 99 -6.27 5.50 -5.92
C ASN A 99 -6.76 5.40 -4.48
N HIS A 100 -7.57 4.37 -4.17
CA HIS A 100 -8.06 4.15 -2.82
C HIS A 100 -6.95 3.79 -1.83
N ILE A 101 -6.17 2.74 -2.11
CA ILE A 101 -5.14 2.20 -1.20
C ILE A 101 -4.05 3.24 -0.91
N THR A 102 -3.66 4.03 -1.91
CA THR A 102 -2.64 5.08 -1.76
C THR A 102 -3.17 6.41 -1.22
N SER A 103 -4.47 6.50 -0.91
CA SER A 103 -5.09 7.72 -0.41
C SER A 103 -4.73 8.01 1.05
N VAL A 104 -4.79 9.29 1.42
CA VAL A 104 -4.62 9.74 2.82
C VAL A 104 -5.67 9.12 3.73
N ASN A 105 -6.91 8.97 3.24
CA ASN A 105 -8.01 8.42 4.02
C ASN A 105 -7.78 6.94 4.37
N HIS A 106 -7.36 6.14 3.38
CA HIS A 106 -7.02 4.74 3.62
C HIS A 106 -5.87 4.60 4.61
N TRP A 107 -4.78 5.36 4.44
CA TRP A 107 -3.65 5.37 5.37
C TRP A 107 -4.07 5.71 6.81
N LYS A 108 -4.89 6.75 7.01
CA LYS A 108 -5.40 7.11 8.34
C LYS A 108 -6.29 6.02 8.94
N LYS A 109 -7.20 5.43 8.17
CA LYS A 109 -8.08 4.36 8.66
C LYS A 109 -7.31 3.07 8.96
N LEU A 110 -6.27 2.79 8.19
CA LEU A 110 -5.37 1.67 8.47
C LEU A 110 -4.67 1.86 9.82
N TRP A 111 -4.16 3.06 10.11
CA TRP A 111 -3.60 3.38 11.43
C TRP A 111 -4.58 3.12 12.59
N LEU A 112 -5.88 3.34 12.39
CA LEU A 112 -6.90 3.06 13.42
C LEU A 112 -7.21 1.57 13.58
N LYS A 113 -6.91 0.74 12.58
CA LYS A 113 -7.11 -0.72 12.64
C LYS A 113 -5.94 -1.46 13.28
N ILE A 114 -4.78 -0.83 13.33
CA ILE A 114 -3.59 -1.36 13.97
C ILE A 114 -3.70 -1.07 15.48
N PRO A 115 -3.25 -1.98 16.36
CA PRO A 115 -3.12 -1.66 17.78
C PRO A 115 -2.27 -0.39 18.00
N SER A 116 -2.33 0.19 19.21
CA SER A 116 -1.71 1.50 19.54
C SER A 116 -0.20 1.61 19.28
N SER A 117 0.47 0.48 18.99
CA SER A 117 1.86 0.39 18.54
C SER A 117 1.95 -0.34 17.20
N LEU A 118 2.93 0.01 16.37
CA LEU A 118 3.20 -0.72 15.14
C LEU A 118 3.41 -2.23 15.45
N PRO A 119 2.81 -3.14 14.66
CA PRO A 119 2.89 -4.57 14.96
C PRO A 119 4.31 -5.09 14.79
N SER A 120 4.62 -6.19 15.47
CA SER A 120 5.89 -6.90 15.28
C SER A 120 6.04 -7.37 13.83
N PRO A 121 7.27 -7.51 13.29
CA PRO A 121 7.47 -8.03 11.92
C PRO A 121 6.71 -9.34 11.65
N GLN A 122 6.63 -10.23 12.64
CA GLN A 122 5.88 -11.49 12.58
C GLN A 122 4.38 -11.27 12.41
N ASP A 123 3.81 -10.29 13.12
CA ASP A 123 2.41 -9.94 12.97
C ASP A 123 2.13 -9.29 11.62
N VAL A 124 3.04 -8.45 11.15
CA VAL A 124 2.89 -7.71 9.89
C VAL A 124 2.79 -8.66 8.69
N VAL A 125 3.51 -9.78 8.69
CA VAL A 125 3.47 -10.80 7.63
C VAL A 125 2.38 -11.86 7.82
N ASN A 126 1.63 -11.82 8.93
CA ASN A 126 0.60 -12.81 9.22
C ASN A 126 -0.69 -12.54 8.42
N TRP A 127 -1.10 -13.54 7.62
CA TRP A 127 -2.27 -13.49 6.73
C TRP A 127 -3.63 -13.55 7.43
N GLU A 128 -3.67 -13.76 8.74
CA GLU A 128 -4.91 -13.88 9.53
C GLU A 128 -5.25 -12.58 10.28
N LYS A 129 -4.54 -11.50 10.00
CA LYS A 129 -4.71 -10.20 10.67
C LYS A 129 -5.86 -9.38 10.05
N PRO A 130 -6.48 -8.47 10.82
CA PRO A 130 -7.65 -7.71 10.37
C PRO A 130 -7.37 -6.69 9.25
N TRP A 131 -6.09 -6.44 8.93
CA TRP A 131 -5.66 -5.65 7.78
C TRP A 131 -5.39 -6.49 6.53
N VAL A 132 -5.70 -7.79 6.54
CA VAL A 132 -5.60 -8.66 5.37
C VAL A 132 -7.00 -8.84 4.77
N GLU A 133 -7.12 -8.54 3.49
CA GLU A 133 -8.35 -8.75 2.72
C GLU A 133 -8.28 -10.11 2.01
N SER A 134 -9.29 -10.95 2.21
CA SER A 134 -9.43 -12.23 1.51
C SER A 134 -10.44 -12.08 0.37
N ILE A 135 -9.95 -12.21 -0.85
CA ILE A 135 -10.70 -11.98 -2.08
C ILE A 135 -11.07 -13.34 -2.66
N PRO A 136 -12.35 -13.70 -2.73
CA PRO A 136 -12.76 -14.97 -3.32
C PRO A 136 -12.49 -14.94 -4.83
N THR A 137 -11.88 -15.99 -5.36
CA THR A 137 -11.68 -16.19 -6.81
C THR A 137 -11.93 -17.65 -7.18
N GLN A 138 -12.02 -17.94 -8.48
CA GLN A 138 -12.23 -19.31 -8.96
C GLN A 138 -11.10 -20.27 -8.56
N ARG A 139 -9.86 -19.77 -8.42
CA ARG A 139 -8.68 -20.56 -8.01
C ARG A 139 -8.58 -20.71 -6.48
N GLY A 140 -9.48 -20.08 -5.73
CA GLY A 140 -9.44 -19.99 -4.27
C GLY A 140 -9.21 -18.56 -3.79
N PRO A 141 -9.04 -18.37 -2.47
CA PRO A 141 -8.89 -17.03 -1.89
C PRO A 141 -7.54 -16.41 -2.26
N TYR A 142 -7.59 -15.22 -2.86
CA TYR A 142 -6.44 -14.36 -3.07
C TYR A 142 -6.35 -13.36 -1.92
N LEU A 143 -5.23 -13.31 -1.23
CA LEU A 143 -5.04 -12.45 -0.07
C LEU A 143 -4.28 -11.19 -0.47
N PHE A 144 -4.69 -10.06 0.10
CA PHE A 144 -3.97 -8.80 0.00
C PHE A 144 -3.74 -8.23 1.39
N ASN A 145 -2.47 -8.01 1.76
CA ASN A 145 -2.11 -7.41 3.02
C ASN A 145 -2.08 -5.89 2.87
N HIS A 146 -3.02 -5.18 3.49
CA HIS A 146 -3.08 -3.73 3.38
C HIS A 146 -1.90 -3.01 4.01
N LEU A 147 -1.16 -3.65 4.94
CA LEU A 147 -0.03 -3.05 5.65
C LEU A 147 1.28 -3.15 4.86
N THR A 148 1.49 -4.27 4.18
CA THR A 148 2.72 -4.54 3.45
C THR A 148 2.57 -4.47 1.94
N GLY A 149 1.35 -4.53 1.40
CA GLY A 149 1.10 -4.71 -0.03
C GLY A 149 1.48 -6.11 -0.56
N GLU A 150 1.92 -7.02 0.30
CA GLU A 150 2.13 -8.41 -0.12
C GLU A 150 0.80 -9.04 -0.49
N GLN A 151 0.82 -9.90 -1.51
CA GLN A 151 -0.38 -10.49 -2.07
C GLN A 151 -0.13 -11.80 -2.80
N GLY A 152 -1.15 -12.65 -2.87
CA GLY A 152 -1.05 -13.96 -3.50
C GLY A 152 -2.19 -14.90 -3.14
N TYR A 153 -2.21 -16.08 -3.77
CA TYR A 153 -3.18 -17.12 -3.44
C TYR A 153 -2.83 -17.78 -2.11
N ARG A 154 -3.82 -17.93 -1.21
CA ARG A 154 -3.64 -18.80 -0.04
C ARG A 154 -3.42 -20.22 -0.54
N GLU A 155 -2.21 -20.73 -0.36
CA GLU A 155 -1.95 -22.14 -0.62
C GLU A 155 -2.75 -22.95 0.41
N GLY A 156 -3.70 -23.73 -0.07
CA GLY A 156 -4.37 -24.78 0.67
C GLY A 156 -4.14 -26.10 -0.06
N PRO A 157 -4.33 -27.26 0.61
CA PRO A 157 -4.47 -28.50 -0.13
C PRO A 157 -5.59 -28.31 -1.17
N ALA A 158 -5.35 -28.73 -2.40
CA ALA A 158 -6.37 -28.72 -3.44
C ALA A 158 -7.66 -29.31 -2.87
N ALA A 159 -8.77 -28.58 -2.99
CA ALA A 159 -10.09 -29.14 -2.75
C ALA A 159 -10.32 -30.35 -3.66
#